data_AF-A0A1Q7J2Z9-F1
#
_entry.id   AF-A0A1Q7J2Z9-F1
#
_cell.length_a   1.000
_cell.length_b   1.000
_cell.length_c   1.000
_cell.angle_alpha   90.00
_cell.angle_beta   90.00
_cell.angle_gamma   90.00
#
_symmetry.space_group_name_H-M   'P 1'
#
loop_
_entity.id
_entity.type
_entity.pdbx_description
1 polymer ?
#
loop_
_entity_poly.entity_id
_entity_poly.type
_entity_poly.pdbx_seq_one_letter_code
_entity_poly.pdbx_strand_id
1 'polypeptide(L)' 'MPASHNVAVLLECLALKPSGTAGVSELTFVLKTDAATAGRVVQQIHKIIGVRDVVLVATEDSTTEVQS' A
#
# COMPACT_ATOMS: atom_id res chain seq x y z
N MET A 1 -4.67 27.82 -8.46
CA MET A 1 -3.89 26.65 -8.02
C MET A 1 -4.87 25.51 -7.79
N PRO A 2 -4.74 24.34 -8.43
CA PRO A 2 -5.58 23.21 -8.05
C PRO A 2 -5.14 22.76 -6.66
N ALA A 3 -6.10 22.60 -5.75
CA ALA A 3 -5.84 22.02 -4.44
C ALA A 3 -5.17 20.65 -4.64
N SER A 4 -4.00 20.47 -4.05
CA SER A 4 -3.43 19.14 -3.84
C SER A 4 -4.48 18.35 -3.06
N HIS A 5 -5.25 17.50 -3.74
CA HIS A 5 -6.23 16.63 -3.11
C HIS A 5 -5.43 15.66 -2.23
N ASN A 6 -5.31 15.99 -0.95
CA ASN A 6 -4.80 15.07 0.05
C ASN A 6 -5.86 13.97 0.21
N VAL A 7 -5.56 12.78 -0.30
CA VAL A 7 -6.43 11.62 -0.15
C VAL A 7 -6.06 10.94 1.16
N ALA A 8 -6.93 11.04 2.15
CA ALA A 8 -6.81 10.26 3.38
C ALA A 8 -7.26 8.81 3.10
N VAL A 9 -6.44 7.84 3.48
CA VAL A 9 -6.73 6.41 3.35
C VAL A 9 -6.61 5.71 4.69
N LEU A 10 -7.43 4.69 4.92
CA LEU A 10 -7.40 3.90 6.14
C LEU A 10 -6.36 2.78 6.00
N LEU A 11 -5.42 2.76 6.94
CA LEU A 11 -4.46 1.69 7.13
C LEU A 11 -5.06 0.64 8.06
N GLU A 12 -5.20 -0.59 7.58
CA GLU A 12 -5.64 -1.71 8.40
C GLU A 12 -4.46 -2.33 9.17
N CYS A 13 -3.36 -2.55 8.46
CA CYS A 13 -2.15 -3.18 9.00
C CYS A 13 -0.90 -2.50 8.44
N LEU A 14 0.19 -2.50 9.22
CA LEU A 14 1.52 -2.06 8.80
C LEU A 14 2.58 -2.95 9.44
N ALA A 15 3.53 -3.39 8.63
CA ALA A 15 4.68 -4.19 9.05
C ALA A 15 5.95 -3.68 8.38
N LEU A 16 7.04 -3.62 9.14
CA LEU A 16 8.37 -3.27 8.65
C LEU A 16 9.34 -4.38 9.04
N LYS A 17 10.05 -4.95 8.06
CA LYS A 17 11.08 -5.97 8.29
C LYS A 17 12.34 -5.71 7.47
N PRO A 18 13.51 -6.22 7.88
CA PRO A 18 14.69 -6.24 7.02
C PRO A 18 14.43 -7.08 5.76
N SER A 19 14.94 -6.66 4.59
CA SER A 19 14.77 -7.39 3.32
C SER A 19 15.90 -8.37 2.99
N GLY A 20 16.86 -8.55 3.90
CA GLY A 20 18.08 -9.32 3.67
C GLY A 20 19.15 -8.59 2.83
N THR A 21 18.80 -7.45 2.23
CA THR A 21 19.76 -6.55 1.56
C THR A 21 20.20 -5.46 2.54
N ALA A 22 21.51 -5.27 2.70
CA ALA A 22 22.05 -4.25 3.60
C ALA A 22 21.52 -2.85 3.25
N GLY A 23 21.02 -2.13 4.25
CA GLY A 23 20.46 -0.79 4.07
C GLY A 23 19.08 -0.75 3.39
N VAL A 24 18.40 -1.89 3.21
CA VAL A 24 17.05 -1.95 2.64
C VAL A 24 16.10 -2.62 3.62
N SER A 25 14.91 -2.04 3.77
CA SER A 25 13.81 -2.61 4.54
C SER A 25 12.60 -2.81 3.63
N GLU A 26 11.79 -3.81 3.97
CA GLU A 26 10.51 -4.10 3.33
C GLU A 26 9.40 -3.58 4.23
N LEU A 27 8.64 -2.62 3.71
CA LEU A 27 7.47 -2.03 4.35
C LEU A 27 6.22 -2.56 3.65
N THR A 28 5.41 -3.31 4.37
CA THR A 28 4.14 -3.85 3.87
C THR A 28 3.00 -3.23 4.66
N PHE A 29 1.96 -2.76 3.98
CA PHE A 29 0.77 -2.23 4.62
C PHE A 29 -0.47 -2.59 3.81
N VAL A 30 -1.61 -2.69 4.50
CA VAL A 30 -2.91 -3.03 3.91
C VAL A 30 -3.80 -1.79 3.98
N LEU A 31 -4.43 -1.44 2.87
CA LEU A 31 -5.32 -0.29 2.75
C LEU A 31 -6.74 -0.76 2.45
N LYS A 32 -7.71 -0.22 3.18
CA LYS A 32 -9.13 -0.40 2.85
C LYS A 32 -9.59 0.68 1.89
N THR A 33 -9.43 0.45 0.60
CA THR A 33 -9.71 1.47 -0.42
C THR A 33 -10.01 0.88 -1.79
N ASP A 34 -10.63 1.67 -2.67
CA ASP A 34 -10.83 1.31 -4.08
C ASP A 34 -9.52 1.33 -4.89
N ALA A 35 -9.52 0.65 -6.04
CA ALA A 35 -8.36 0.51 -6.92
C ALA A 35 -7.82 1.86 -7.45
N ALA A 36 -8.68 2.85 -7.72
CA ALA A 36 -8.24 4.14 -8.22
C ALA A 36 -7.50 4.93 -7.13
N THR A 37 -7.98 4.86 -5.89
CA THR A 37 -7.30 5.43 -4.73
C THR A 37 -6.00 4.69 -4.40
N ALA A 38 -5.98 3.36 -4.44
CA ALA A 38 -4.76 2.57 -4.25
C ALA A 38 -3.68 2.96 -5.28
N GLY A 39 -4.05 3.11 -6.56
CA GLY A 39 -3.14 3.59 -7.61
C GLY A 39 -2.57 4.98 -7.32
N ARG A 40 -3.39 5.91 -6.81
CA ARG A 40 -2.91 7.23 -6.38
C ARG A 40 -1.93 7.13 -5.22
N VAL A 41 -2.17 6.25 -4.24
CA VAL A 41 -1.25 6.06 -3.11
C VAL A 41 0.10 5.54 -3.59
N VAL A 42 0.13 4.53 -4.46
CA VAL A 42 1.38 4.03 -5.08
C VAL A 42 2.14 5.15 -5.76
N GLN A 43 1.46 5.99 -6.55
CA GLN A 43 2.07 7.14 -7.21
C GLN A 43 2.65 8.17 -6.23
N GLN A 44 2.07 8.35 -5.04
CA GLN A 44 2.64 9.22 -4.02
C GLN A 44 3.84 8.59 -3.33
N ILE A 45 3.79 7.30 -3.02
CA ILE A 45 4.90 6.59 -2.34
C ILE A 45 6.14 6.54 -3.24
N HIS A 46 5.97 6.37 -4.56
CA HIS A 46 7.08 6.46 -5.53
C HIS A 46 7.82 7.80 -5.50
N LYS A 47 7.23 8.87 -4.96
CA LYS A 47 7.87 10.19 -4.85
C LYS A 47 8.71 10.34 -3.59
N ILE A 48 8.62 9.40 -2.64
CA ILE A 48 9.33 9.47 -1.37
C ILE A 48 10.79 9.05 -1.58
N ILE A 49 11.73 9.92 -1.18
CA ILE A 49 13.16 9.63 -1.25
C ILE A 49 13.49 8.40 -0.38
N GLY A 50 14.20 7.43 -0.95
CA GLY A 50 14.60 6.20 -0.27
C GLY A 50 13.67 5.01 -0.52
N VAL A 51 12.48 5.22 -1.08
CA VAL A 51 11.68 4.13 -1.64
C VAL A 51 12.36 3.62 -2.90
N ARG A 52 12.69 2.32 -2.92
CA ARG A 52 13.38 1.70 -4.07
C ARG A 52 12.42 1.09 -5.07
N ASP A 53 11.32 0.52 -4.59
CA ASP A 53 10.26 -0.09 -5.38
C ASP A 53 8.96 -0.11 -4.59
N VAL A 54 7.81 -0.14 -5.28
CA VAL A 54 6.49 -0.30 -4.67
C VAL A 54 5.69 -1.31 -5.47
N VAL A 55 5.26 -2.37 -4.78
CA VAL A 55 4.41 -3.41 -5.36
C VAL A 55 3.00 -3.25 -4.81
N LEU A 56 2.01 -3.17 -5.70
CA LEU A 56 0.60 -3.19 -5.33
C LEU A 56 0.06 -4.60 -5.55
N VAL A 57 -0.40 -5.23 -4.47
CA VAL A 57 -1.10 -6.51 -4.52
C VAL A 57 -2.57 -6.24 -4.23
N ALA A 58 -3.44 -6.53 -5.20
CA ALA A 58 -4.88 -6.50 -4.98
C ALA A 58 -5.28 -7.80 -4.26
N THR A 59 -5.71 -7.67 -3.01
CA THR A 59 -6.41 -8.76 -2.32
C THR A 59 -7.86 -8.72 -2.73
N GLU A 60 -8.27 -9.66 -3.56
CA GLU A 60 -9.69 -9.92 -3.77
C GLU A 60 -10.22 -10.55 -2.47
N ASP A 61 -11.21 -9.92 -1.83
CA ASP A 61 -11.98 -10.56 -0.76
C ASP A 61 -12.74 -11.75 -1.36
N SER A 62 -12.05 -12.89 -1.57
CA SER A 62 -12.71 -14.17 -1.75
C SER A 62 -13.15 -14.65 -0.38
N THR A 63 -14.27 -14.12 0.09
CA THR A 63 -15.04 -14.73 1.18
C THR A 63 -15.59 -16.05 0.68
N THR A 64 -14.82 -17.14 0.80
CA THR A 64 -15.41 -18.48 0.76
C THR A 64 -16.12 -18.71 2.08
N GLU A 65 -17.42 -18.40 2.13
CA GLU A 65 -18.29 -18.92 3.18
C GLU A 65 -18.28 -20.46 3.08
N VAL A 66 -17.59 -21.12 4.01
CA VAL A 66 -17.73 -22.57 4.19
C VAL A 66 -19.03 -22.79 4.96
N GLN A 67 -20.13 -23.04 4.25
CA GLN A 67 -21.34 -23.59 4.86
C GLN A 67 -21.04 -25.01 5.35
N SER A 68 -21.18 -25.23 6.66
CA SER A 68 -21.28 -26.55 7.29
C SER A 68 -22.72 -26.99 7.41
#